data_AF-A0A3D4R283-F1
#
_entry.id   AF-A0A3D4R283-F1
#
_cell.length_a   1.000
_cell.length_b   1.000
_cell.length_c   1.000
_cell.angle_alpha   90.00
_cell.angle_beta   90.00
_cell.angle_gamma   90.00
#
_symmetry.space_group_name_H-M   'P 1'
#
loop_
_entity.id
_entity.type
_entity.pdbx_description
1 polymer ?
#
loop_
_entity_poly.entity_id
_entity_poly.type
_entity_poly.pdbx_seq_one_letter_code
_entity_poly.pdbx_strand_id
1 'polypeptide(L)'
;MTEPTTPAASDFIRDIIEDGLRAGQHEGRVATRFPPEPNGYIHIGHAKSVCLNFGIAMQYSGTCNLRLDDTDPAGESMEYVESIIRDVRWLGFDWQDRLFYASDYFEKLYTFAVELIKTGHAYVCDLNADEVRESRGTFTEPGKESPYRNRSVDENLD
;
A
#
# COMPACT_ATOMS: atom_id res chain seq x y z
N MET A 1 41.94 5.96 21.03
CA MET A 1 41.18 4.70 20.99
C MET A 1 40.05 4.91 20.01
N THR A 2 40.04 4.23 18.88
CA THR A 2 38.91 4.24 17.95
C THR A 2 37.86 3.32 18.52
N GLU A 3 36.70 3.88 18.91
CA GLU A 3 35.57 3.06 19.34
C GLU A 3 35.24 2.04 18.25
N PRO A 4 35.00 0.76 18.60
CA PRO A 4 34.55 -0.21 17.64
C PRO A 4 33.17 0.21 17.16
N THR A 5 33.08 0.70 15.92
CA THR A 5 31.82 0.99 15.25
C THR A 5 31.06 -0.32 15.17
N THR A 6 30.02 -0.49 15.99
CA THR A 6 29.10 -1.62 15.84
C THR A 6 28.60 -1.61 14.39
N PRO A 7 28.74 -2.71 13.64
CA PRO A 7 28.16 -2.78 12.31
C PRO A 7 26.69 -2.41 12.42
N ALA A 8 26.22 -1.49 11.57
CA ALA A 8 24.82 -1.14 11.54
C ALA A 8 24.00 -2.42 11.41
N ALA A 9 22.98 -2.61 12.26
CA ALA A 9 22.12 -3.77 12.16
C ALA A 9 21.52 -3.82 10.74
N SER A 10 21.91 -4.85 9.97
CA SER A 10 21.33 -5.10 8.64
C SER A 10 20.18 -6.09 8.75
N ASP A 11 19.25 -5.97 7.81
CA ASP A 11 18.16 -6.89 7.57
C ASP A 11 18.00 -7.11 6.06
N PHE A 12 17.28 -8.16 5.68
CA PHE A 12 17.16 -8.57 4.28
C PHE A 12 16.57 -7.48 3.36
N ILE A 13 15.83 -6.50 3.89
CA ILE A 13 15.26 -5.40 3.07
C ILE A 13 16.39 -4.44 2.68
N ARG A 14 17.30 -4.15 3.60
CA ARG A 14 18.48 -3.32 3.33
C ARG A 14 19.43 -4.02 2.36
N ASP A 15 19.62 -5.32 2.51
CA ASP A 15 20.44 -6.11 1.57
C ASP A 15 19.88 -6.01 0.14
N ILE A 16 18.54 -6.11 -0.04
CA ILE A 16 17.88 -5.94 -1.35
C ILE A 16 18.07 -4.53 -1.91
N ILE A 17 17.96 -3.49 -1.07
CA ILE A 17 18.18 -2.11 -1.49
C ILE A 17 19.63 -1.93 -1.94
N GLU A 18 20.59 -2.42 -1.17
CA GLU A 18 22.02 -2.33 -1.50
C GLU A 18 22.37 -3.06 -2.79
N ASP A 19 21.80 -4.24 -3.02
CA ASP A 19 21.92 -4.97 -4.29
C ASP A 19 21.38 -4.16 -5.46
N GLY A 20 20.19 -3.58 -5.32
CA GLY A 20 19.58 -2.73 -6.33
C GLY A 20 20.43 -1.49 -6.65
N LEU A 21 20.96 -0.82 -5.61
CA LEU A 21 21.84 0.33 -5.76
C LEU A 21 23.16 -0.05 -6.44
N ARG A 22 23.77 -1.18 -6.07
CA ARG A 22 24.98 -1.71 -6.73
C ARG A 22 24.73 -2.06 -8.21
N ALA A 23 23.54 -2.55 -8.53
CA ALA A 23 23.12 -2.84 -9.90
C ALA A 23 22.69 -1.59 -10.69
N GLY A 24 22.73 -0.39 -10.09
CA GLY A 24 22.34 0.86 -10.76
C GLY A 24 20.83 1.00 -10.99
N GLN A 25 20.00 0.30 -10.23
CA GLN A 25 18.54 0.37 -10.35
C GLN A 25 18.00 1.74 -9.90
N HIS A 26 16.88 2.15 -10.50
CA HIS A 26 16.11 3.34 -10.12
C HIS A 26 16.93 4.65 -10.04
N GLU A 27 18.05 4.71 -10.77
CA GLU A 27 18.97 5.86 -10.74
C GLU A 27 19.46 6.18 -9.32
N GLY A 28 19.58 5.17 -8.46
CA GLY A 28 20.00 5.32 -7.07
C GLY A 28 18.92 5.83 -6.11
N ARG A 29 17.67 5.97 -6.55
CA ARG A 29 16.57 6.50 -5.72
C ARG A 29 15.95 5.42 -4.84
N VAL A 30 15.75 5.74 -3.57
CA VAL A 30 14.97 4.94 -2.61
C VAL A 30 13.72 5.71 -2.20
N ALA A 31 12.55 5.10 -2.37
CA ALA A 31 11.27 5.68 -1.98
C ALA A 31 10.43 4.64 -1.23
N THR A 32 10.08 4.94 0.02
CA THR A 32 9.27 4.10 0.91
C THR A 32 7.94 4.77 1.22
N ARG A 33 7.04 4.05 1.92
CA ARG A 33 5.84 4.65 2.49
C ARG A 33 5.42 3.94 3.77
N PHE A 34 4.76 4.66 4.67
CA PHE A 34 3.95 4.07 5.74
C PHE A 34 2.46 4.30 5.40
N PRO A 35 1.72 3.24 5.01
CA PRO A 35 0.34 3.38 4.54
C PRO A 35 -0.71 2.82 5.53
N PRO A 36 -0.96 3.45 6.70
CA PRO A 36 -2.00 2.98 7.62
C PRO A 36 -3.39 3.29 7.09
N GLU A 37 -4.33 2.38 7.32
CA GLU A 37 -5.76 2.65 7.20
C GLU A 37 -6.21 3.49 8.40
N PRO A 38 -6.98 4.59 8.22
CA PRO A 38 -7.42 5.45 9.30
C PRO A 38 -8.69 4.91 9.99
N ASN A 39 -8.65 3.65 10.44
CA ASN A 39 -9.75 2.94 11.13
C ASN A 39 -9.43 2.61 12.61
N GLY A 40 -8.28 3.06 13.12
CA GLY A 40 -7.87 2.85 14.50
C GLY A 40 -6.59 3.58 14.89
N TYR A 41 -6.29 3.58 16.19
CA TYR A 41 -5.06 4.15 16.75
C TYR A 41 -3.85 3.28 16.43
N ILE A 42 -2.69 3.90 16.20
CA ILE A 42 -1.47 3.13 15.99
C ILE A 42 -0.94 2.53 17.30
N HIS A 43 -0.73 1.21 17.32
CA HIS A 43 -0.05 0.51 18.41
C HIS A 43 1.45 0.27 18.14
N ILE A 44 2.17 -0.30 19.10
CA ILE A 44 3.62 -0.55 19.01
C ILE A 44 4.07 -1.37 17.79
N GLY A 45 3.21 -2.27 17.26
CA GLY A 45 3.48 -2.96 16.00
C GLY A 45 3.68 -2.02 14.81
N HIS A 46 2.92 -0.91 14.76
CA HIS A 46 3.08 0.12 13.72
C HIS A 46 4.37 0.90 13.90
N ALA A 47 4.81 1.15 15.14
CA ALA A 47 6.08 1.84 15.39
C ALA A 47 7.26 1.11 14.71
N LYS A 48 7.26 -0.23 14.69
CA LYS A 48 8.24 -1.02 13.92
C LYS A 48 8.20 -0.67 12.42
N SER A 49 7.00 -0.62 11.83
CA SER A 49 6.82 -0.29 10.41
C SER A 49 7.20 1.16 10.09
N VAL A 50 6.85 2.11 10.96
CA VAL A 50 7.24 3.53 10.86
C VAL A 50 8.75 3.65 10.90
N CYS A 51 9.42 3.12 11.92
CA CYS A 51 10.88 3.16 12.06
C CYS A 51 11.59 2.49 10.87
N LEU A 52 11.04 1.39 10.35
CA LEU A 52 11.58 0.72 9.18
C LEU A 52 11.50 1.61 7.93
N ASN A 53 10.32 2.09 7.58
CA ASN A 53 10.10 2.82 6.33
C ASN A 53 10.78 4.20 6.33
N PHE A 54 10.58 4.98 7.39
CA PHE A 54 11.22 6.29 7.52
C PHE A 54 12.72 6.17 7.77
N GLY A 55 13.15 5.18 8.57
CA GLY A 55 14.57 4.95 8.82
C GLY A 55 15.34 4.54 7.57
N ILE A 56 14.74 3.71 6.70
CA ILE A 56 15.32 3.40 5.37
C ILE A 56 15.43 4.67 4.52
N ALA A 57 14.36 5.47 4.43
CA ALA A 57 14.42 6.70 3.65
C ALA A 57 15.53 7.65 4.16
N MET A 58 15.67 7.82 5.48
CA MET A 58 16.76 8.62 6.04
C MET A 58 18.15 8.04 5.75
N GLN A 59 18.33 6.73 5.95
CA GLN A 59 19.62 6.05 5.75
C GLN A 59 20.13 6.19 4.32
N TYR A 60 19.24 6.09 3.33
CA TYR A 60 19.60 6.13 1.91
C TYR A 60 19.33 7.50 1.26
N SER A 61 19.12 8.56 2.06
CA SER A 61 18.79 9.91 1.56
C SER A 61 17.62 9.91 0.55
N GLY A 62 16.66 9.01 0.76
CA GLY A 62 15.46 8.82 -0.03
C GLY A 62 14.25 9.58 0.51
N THR A 63 13.06 9.21 0.04
CA THR A 63 11.78 9.80 0.48
C THR A 63 10.90 8.76 1.16
N CYS A 64 10.16 9.16 2.20
CA CYS A 64 9.10 8.35 2.78
C CYS A 64 7.77 9.11 2.72
N ASN A 65 6.75 8.49 2.13
CA ASN A 65 5.39 9.04 2.15
C ASN A 65 4.65 8.59 3.42
N LEU A 66 3.89 9.48 4.05
CA LEU A 66 2.77 9.08 4.90
C LEU A 66 1.53 9.04 4.01
N ARG A 67 0.92 7.86 3.83
CA ARG A 67 -0.28 7.72 3.01
C ARG A 67 -1.42 7.15 3.83
N LEU A 68 -2.50 7.87 4.00
CA LEU A 68 -3.69 7.31 4.62
C LEU A 68 -4.37 6.44 3.57
N ASP A 69 -4.56 5.14 3.86
CA ASP A 69 -5.24 4.21 2.94
C ASP A 69 -6.75 4.29 3.15
N ASP A 70 -7.32 5.44 2.81
CA ASP A 70 -8.68 5.88 3.13
C ASP A 70 -9.72 5.46 2.06
N THR A 71 -9.84 4.14 1.85
CA THR A 71 -10.67 3.56 0.78
C THR A 71 -12.01 3.01 1.25
N ASP A 72 -12.20 2.83 2.56
CA ASP A 72 -13.46 2.39 3.17
C ASP A 72 -14.13 3.54 3.95
N PRO A 73 -15.08 4.27 3.33
CA PRO A 73 -15.74 5.39 3.99
C PRO A 73 -16.57 4.98 5.22
N ALA A 74 -16.87 3.70 5.43
CA ALA A 74 -17.65 3.23 6.57
C ALA A 74 -16.78 2.89 7.81
N GLY A 75 -15.51 2.54 7.58
CA GLY A 75 -14.58 2.14 8.64
C GLY A 75 -13.72 3.27 9.21
N GLU A 76 -13.74 4.43 8.56
CA GLU A 76 -12.70 5.45 8.74
C GLU A 76 -13.19 6.71 9.46
N SER A 77 -12.28 7.39 10.16
CA SER A 77 -12.58 8.62 10.90
C SER A 77 -11.43 9.62 10.86
N MET A 78 -11.77 10.91 10.79
CA MET A 78 -10.81 12.00 10.93
C MET A 78 -10.07 11.96 12.28
N GLU A 79 -10.68 11.42 13.33
CA GLU A 79 -10.04 11.19 14.62
C GLU A 79 -8.76 10.33 14.48
N TYR A 80 -8.86 9.25 13.69
CA TYR A 80 -7.75 8.33 13.48
C TYR A 80 -6.69 8.94 12.55
N VAL A 81 -7.10 9.67 11.51
CA VAL A 81 -6.17 10.43 10.64
C VAL A 81 -5.31 11.37 11.49
N GLU A 82 -5.94 12.17 12.34
CA GLU A 82 -5.24 13.13 13.21
C GLU A 82 -4.32 12.44 14.22
N SER A 83 -4.78 11.33 14.81
CA SER A 83 -3.95 10.55 15.73
C SER A 83 -2.72 9.96 15.05
N ILE A 84 -2.89 9.33 13.88
CA ILE A 84 -1.79 8.74 13.10
C ILE A 84 -0.71 9.79 12.81
N ILE A 85 -1.13 10.95 12.29
CA ILE A 85 -0.25 12.08 11.97
C ILE A 85 0.52 12.53 13.22
N ARG A 86 -0.19 12.71 14.35
CA ARG A 86 0.42 13.12 15.61
C ARG A 86 1.42 12.09 16.12
N ASP A 87 1.08 10.81 16.09
CA ASP A 87 1.88 9.75 16.68
C ASP A 87 3.13 9.46 15.83
N VAL A 88 3.05 9.55 14.50
CA VAL A 88 4.24 9.47 13.61
C VAL A 88 5.20 10.65 13.88
N ARG A 89 4.67 11.87 14.07
CA ARG A 89 5.50 13.03 14.48
C ARG A 89 6.09 12.84 15.87
N TRP A 90 5.33 12.31 16.81
CA TRP A 90 5.80 12.03 18.17
C TRP A 90 6.94 11.01 18.19
N LEU A 91 6.90 10.01 17.30
CA LEU A 91 8.03 9.08 17.08
C LEU A 91 9.27 9.74 16.46
N GLY A 92 9.21 11.02 16.09
CA GLY A 92 10.34 11.79 15.58
C GLY A 92 10.52 11.76 14.06
N PHE A 93 9.53 11.26 13.32
CA PHE A 93 9.59 11.20 11.86
C PHE A 93 8.76 12.30 11.20
N ASP A 94 9.24 12.75 10.04
CA ASP A 94 8.59 13.77 9.22
C ASP A 94 8.51 13.29 7.76
N TRP A 95 7.34 13.47 7.16
CA TRP A 95 7.08 13.19 5.74
C TRP A 95 7.16 14.46 4.89
N GLN A 96 7.51 15.62 5.46
CA GLN A 96 7.59 16.90 4.75
C GLN A 96 6.24 17.24 4.08
N ASP A 97 6.23 17.50 2.78
CA ASP A 97 5.05 17.76 1.96
C ASP A 97 4.39 16.48 1.41
N ARG A 98 4.81 15.30 1.87
CA ARG A 98 4.47 13.98 1.31
C ARG A 98 3.37 13.25 2.09
N LEU A 99 2.37 14.01 2.53
CA LEU A 99 1.11 13.48 3.04
C LEU A 99 0.18 13.19 1.86
N PHE A 100 -0.31 11.96 1.76
CA PHE A 100 -1.22 11.56 0.68
C PHE A 100 -2.41 10.80 1.22
N TYR A 101 -3.50 10.83 0.47
CA TYR A 101 -4.70 10.02 0.71
C TYR A 101 -4.89 9.07 -0.47
N ALA A 102 -5.32 7.84 -0.23
CA ALA A 102 -5.67 6.93 -1.30
C ALA A 102 -6.88 7.46 -2.10
N SER A 103 -7.80 8.14 -1.42
CA SER A 103 -8.97 8.80 -2.00
C SER A 103 -8.62 9.88 -3.03
N ASP A 104 -7.48 10.59 -2.89
CA ASP A 104 -6.96 11.54 -3.89
C ASP A 104 -6.75 10.89 -5.27
N TYR A 105 -6.62 9.56 -5.32
CA TYR A 105 -6.38 8.80 -6.54
C TYR A 105 -7.62 8.10 -7.10
N PHE A 106 -8.83 8.28 -6.54
CA PHE A 106 -10.02 7.56 -7.00
C PHE A 106 -10.30 7.74 -8.50
N GLU A 107 -10.17 8.96 -9.04
CA GLU A 107 -10.36 9.19 -10.48
C GLU A 107 -9.34 8.40 -11.32
N LYS A 108 -8.10 8.32 -10.85
CA LYS A 108 -7.03 7.56 -11.52
C LYS A 108 -7.27 6.05 -11.43
N LEU A 109 -7.73 5.57 -10.27
CA LEU A 109 -8.10 4.17 -10.06
C LEU A 109 -9.29 3.78 -10.94
N TYR A 110 -10.29 4.64 -11.05
CA TYR A 110 -11.42 4.47 -11.97
C TYR A 110 -10.95 4.38 -13.42
N THR A 111 -10.06 5.28 -13.85
CA THR A 111 -9.49 5.25 -15.21
C THR A 111 -8.77 3.92 -15.48
N PHE A 112 -7.98 3.41 -14.53
CA PHE A 112 -7.36 2.10 -14.65
C PHE A 112 -8.38 0.96 -14.69
N ALA A 113 -9.45 1.01 -13.90
CA ALA A 113 -10.53 0.02 -13.95
C ALA A 113 -11.19 -0.01 -15.33
N VAL A 114 -11.47 1.15 -15.92
CA VAL A 114 -11.99 1.28 -17.30
C VAL A 114 -11.02 0.71 -18.32
N GLU A 115 -9.71 0.95 -18.17
CA GLU A 115 -8.69 0.35 -19.06
C GLU A 115 -8.64 -1.18 -18.93
N LEU A 116 -8.76 -1.72 -17.71
CA LEU A 116 -8.85 -3.15 -17.49
C LEU A 116 -10.10 -3.75 -18.13
N ILE A 117 -11.25 -3.08 -18.07
CA ILE A 117 -12.47 -3.50 -18.76
C ILE A 117 -12.26 -3.52 -20.27
N LYS A 118 -11.74 -2.42 -20.85
CA LYS A 118 -11.51 -2.29 -22.30
C LYS A 118 -10.52 -3.33 -22.85
N THR A 119 -9.58 -3.76 -22.04
CA THR A 119 -8.57 -4.77 -22.41
C THR A 119 -9.00 -6.21 -22.06
N GLY A 120 -10.20 -6.42 -21.51
CA GLY A 120 -10.74 -7.74 -21.18
C GLY A 120 -10.16 -8.36 -19.90
N HIS A 121 -9.58 -7.56 -19.02
CA HIS A 121 -8.97 -8.00 -17.75
C HIS A 121 -9.85 -7.71 -16.51
N ALA A 122 -10.99 -7.06 -16.67
CA ALA A 122 -11.98 -6.84 -15.62
C ALA A 122 -13.42 -6.97 -16.17
N TYR A 123 -14.36 -7.35 -15.32
CA TYR A 123 -15.79 -7.48 -15.64
C TYR A 123 -16.65 -7.14 -14.41
N VAL A 124 -17.88 -6.69 -14.64
CA VAL A 124 -18.90 -6.44 -13.62
C VAL A 124 -19.61 -7.76 -13.30
N CYS A 125 -19.64 -8.14 -12.03
CA CYS A 125 -20.23 -9.38 -11.56
C CYS A 125 -21.45 -9.09 -10.69
N ASP A 126 -22.61 -9.63 -11.06
CA ASP A 126 -23.87 -9.42 -10.32
C ASP A 126 -24.19 -10.57 -9.36
N LEU A 127 -23.24 -11.49 -9.14
CA LEU A 127 -23.38 -12.48 -8.09
C LEU A 127 -23.39 -11.77 -6.73
N ASN A 128 -24.26 -12.20 -5.83
CA ASN A 128 -24.25 -11.71 -4.46
C ASN A 128 -23.04 -12.25 -3.67
N ALA A 129 -22.81 -11.73 -2.46
CA ALA A 129 -21.62 -12.08 -1.67
C ALA A 129 -21.51 -13.59 -1.35
N ASP A 130 -22.63 -14.27 -1.11
CA ASP A 130 -22.65 -15.71 -0.83
C ASP A 130 -22.35 -16.52 -2.09
N GLU A 131 -22.93 -16.13 -3.24
CA GLU A 131 -22.67 -16.74 -4.54
C GLU A 131 -21.21 -16.57 -4.97
N VAL A 132 -20.61 -15.39 -4.76
CA VAL A 132 -19.18 -15.15 -5.00
C VAL A 132 -18.32 -16.05 -4.10
N ARG A 133 -18.73 -16.26 -2.84
CA ARG A 133 -18.01 -17.14 -1.92
C ARG A 133 -18.07 -18.59 -2.40
N GLU A 134 -19.23 -19.06 -2.85
CA GLU A 134 -19.40 -20.40 -3.40
C GLU A 134 -18.62 -20.59 -4.70
N SER A 135 -18.66 -19.63 -5.62
CA SER A 135 -17.98 -19.73 -6.92
C SER A 135 -16.46 -19.63 -6.79
N ARG A 136 -15.92 -19.05 -5.71
CA ARG A 136 -14.47 -18.92 -5.49
C ARG A 136 -13.75 -20.26 -5.30
N GLY A 137 -14.46 -21.30 -4.86
CA GLY A 137 -13.87 -22.57 -4.49
C GLY A 137 -13.19 -22.52 -3.11
N THR A 138 -12.27 -23.45 -2.86
CA THR A 138 -11.59 -23.61 -1.57
C THR A 138 -10.09 -23.85 -1.76
N PHE A 139 -9.34 -24.05 -0.66
CA PHE A 139 -7.93 -24.44 -0.74
C PHE A 139 -7.70 -25.78 -1.45
N THR A 140 -8.73 -26.61 -1.59
CA THR A 140 -8.66 -27.94 -2.20
C THR A 140 -9.47 -28.08 -3.49
N GLU A 141 -10.34 -27.12 -3.80
CA GLU A 141 -11.24 -27.18 -4.95
C GLU A 141 -11.14 -25.91 -5.79
N PRO A 142 -10.96 -26.03 -7.12
CA PRO A 142 -10.89 -24.86 -7.99
C PRO A 142 -12.23 -24.13 -8.02
N GLY A 143 -12.16 -22.80 -8.12
CA GLY A 143 -13.32 -21.96 -8.36
C GLY A 143 -13.96 -22.20 -9.73
N LYS A 144 -15.18 -21.70 -9.88
CA LYS A 144 -15.95 -21.70 -11.12
C LYS A 144 -16.09 -20.27 -11.62
N GLU A 145 -16.11 -20.10 -12.93
CA GLU A 145 -16.32 -18.78 -13.53
C GLU A 145 -17.71 -18.25 -13.19
N SER A 146 -17.80 -16.96 -12.91
CA SER A 146 -19.07 -16.25 -12.82
C SER A 146 -19.81 -16.34 -14.16
N PRO A 147 -21.15 -16.51 -14.18
CA PRO A 147 -21.91 -16.44 -15.42
C PRO A 147 -21.77 -15.07 -16.12
N TYR A 148 -21.40 -14.02 -15.38
CA TYR A 148 -21.18 -12.67 -15.90
C TYR A 148 -19.74 -12.43 -16.42
N ARG A 149 -18.84 -13.42 -16.32
CA ARG A 149 -17.42 -13.26 -16.64
C ARG A 149 -17.16 -12.84 -18.09
N ASN A 150 -18.01 -13.28 -19.01
CA ASN A 150 -17.87 -13.07 -20.45
C ASN A 150 -18.78 -11.95 -20.99
N ARG A 151 -19.21 -11.01 -20.13
CA ARG A 151 -19.89 -9.79 -20.55
C ARG A 151 -19.07 -9.02 -21.59
N SER A 152 -19.75 -8.34 -22.49
CA SER A 152 -19.08 -7.49 -23.48
C SER A 152 -18.40 -6.30 -22.81
N VAL A 153 -17.42 -5.69 -23.48
CA VAL A 153 -16.78 -4.45 -22.98
C VAL A 153 -17.83 -3.36 -22.76
N ASP A 154 -18.77 -3.19 -23.69
CA ASP A 154 -19.80 -2.16 -23.60
C ASP A 154 -20.74 -2.40 -22.40
N GLU A 155 -21.15 -3.66 -22.16
CA GLU A 155 -21.99 -4.01 -21.01
C GLU A 155 -21.28 -3.82 -19.66
N ASN A 156 -19.95 -3.97 -19.62
CA ASN A 156 -19.19 -3.73 -18.39
C ASN A 156 -18.93 -2.23 -18.14
N LEU A 157 -19.05 -1.38 -19.16
CA LEU A 157 -18.81 0.07 -19.06
C LEU A 157 -20.09 0.87 -18.77
N ASP A 158 -21.26 0.29 -19.04
CA ASP A 158 -22.58 0.85 -18.68
C ASP A 158 -22.82 0.79 -17.16
#